data_AF-A0AA90ZTK2-F1
#
_entry.id   AF-A0AA90ZTK2-F1
#
_cell.length_a   1.000
_cell.length_b   1.000
_cell.length_c   1.000
_cell.angle_alpha   90.00
_cell.angle_beta   90.00
_cell.angle_gamma   90.00
#
_symmetry.space_group_name_H-M   'P 1'
#
loop_
_entity.id
_entity.type
_entity.pdbx_description
1 polymer ?
#
loop_
_entity_poly.entity_id
_entity_poly.type
_entity_poly.pdbx_seq_one_letter_code
_entity_poly.pdbx_strand_id
1 'polypeptide(L)'
;AEVFQRLSTMEYHQLEMQQHQQETDKRIDEVFRRLDEGNAKPKQGVFYNGQIYDAYSFVSDLIKSAKKRIVLIDNYVDETVLTLLDKRDNNVSAIIYTQQISRQFQLDIDRHNAQYAPIDVETFRLSHDRFLCIDDDVYHIGASIKDLGKKWFGFSKMEILTPDELVERINRE
;
A
#
# COMPACT_ATOMS: atom_id res chain seq x y z
N ALA A 1 -49.28 -19.58 14.76
CA ALA A 1 -48.90 -19.20 13.39
C ALA A 1 -47.73 -18.21 13.38
N GLU A 2 -47.83 -17.09 14.10
CA GLU A 2 -46.81 -16.02 14.12
C GLU A 2 -45.43 -16.46 14.67
N VAL A 3 -45.40 -17.31 15.70
CA VAL A 3 -44.14 -17.85 16.26
C VAL A 3 -43.39 -18.73 15.25
N PHE A 4 -44.11 -19.51 14.44
CA PHE A 4 -43.52 -20.31 13.37
C PHE A 4 -42.92 -19.43 12.28
N GLN A 5 -43.61 -18.35 11.90
CA GLN A 5 -43.12 -17.41 10.90
C GLN A 5 -41.86 -16.68 11.38
N ARG A 6 -41.80 -16.26 12.66
CA ARG A 6 -40.58 -15.69 13.25
C ARG A 6 -39.41 -16.68 13.30
N LEU A 7 -39.68 -17.95 13.63
CA LEU A 7 -38.66 -19.00 13.62
C LEU A 7 -38.08 -19.19 12.21
N SER A 8 -38.93 -19.25 11.18
CA SER A 8 -38.48 -19.36 9.78
C SER A 8 -37.64 -18.16 9.33
N THR A 9 -37.99 -16.94 9.74
CA THR A 9 -37.20 -15.74 9.41
C THR A 9 -35.85 -15.74 10.12
N MET A 10 -35.79 -16.17 11.39
CA MET A 10 -34.52 -16.27 12.13
C MET A 10 -33.60 -17.33 11.53
N GLU A 11 -34.14 -18.49 11.14
CA GLU A 11 -33.39 -19.55 10.45
C GLU A 11 -32.82 -19.05 9.12
N TYR A 12 -33.61 -18.30 8.34
CA TYR A 12 -33.15 -17.69 7.08
C TYR A 12 -31.99 -16.70 7.29
N HIS A 13 -32.13 -15.77 8.24
CA HIS A 13 -31.06 -14.83 8.57
C HIS A 13 -29.80 -15.52 9.08
N GLN A 14 -29.94 -16.61 9.83
CA GLN A 14 -28.81 -17.38 10.34
C GLN A 14 -28.06 -18.09 9.20
N LEU A 15 -28.79 -18.60 8.20
CA LEU A 15 -28.21 -19.17 6.98
C LEU A 15 -27.48 -18.11 6.15
N GLU A 16 -28.05 -16.92 5.96
CA GLU A 16 -27.37 -15.82 5.26
C GLU A 16 -26.08 -15.39 5.96
N MET A 17 -26.09 -15.26 7.28
CA MET A 17 -24.88 -14.91 8.04
C MET A 17 -23.81 -16.00 7.92
N GLN A 18 -24.20 -17.28 7.95
CA GLN A 18 -23.27 -18.40 7.74
C GLN A 18 -22.69 -18.40 6.32
N GLN A 19 -23.50 -18.08 5.30
CA GLN A 19 -23.01 -17.95 3.92
C GLN A 19 -22.01 -16.80 3.79
N HIS A 20 -22.30 -15.63 4.35
CA HIS A 20 -21.38 -14.49 4.35
C HIS A 20 -20.09 -14.78 5.12
N GLN A 21 -20.17 -15.49 6.25
CA GLN A 21 -18.98 -15.96 6.97
C GLN A 21 -18.18 -16.93 6.11
N GLN A 22 -18.81 -17.94 5.51
CA GLN A 22 -18.12 -18.88 4.62
C GLN A 22 -17.50 -18.22 3.40
N GLU A 23 -18.14 -17.21 2.82
CA GLU A 23 -17.60 -16.47 1.68
C GLU A 23 -16.41 -15.60 2.10
N THR A 24 -16.47 -15.02 3.30
CA THR A 24 -15.37 -14.25 3.88
C THR A 24 -14.19 -15.16 4.21
N ASP A 25 -14.43 -16.30 4.85
CA ASP A 25 -13.43 -17.31 5.17
C ASP A 25 -12.78 -17.85 3.90
N LYS A 26 -13.55 -18.12 2.84
CA LYS A 26 -12.99 -18.53 1.53
C LYS A 26 -12.08 -17.47 0.91
N ARG A 27 -12.44 -16.19 1.00
CA ARG A 27 -11.59 -15.09 0.49
C ARG A 27 -10.32 -14.95 1.33
N ILE A 28 -10.43 -15.13 2.64
CA ILE A 28 -9.30 -15.14 3.57
C ILE A 28 -8.37 -16.32 3.26
N ASP A 29 -8.91 -17.53 3.11
CA ASP A 29 -8.17 -18.72 2.73
C ASP A 29 -7.53 -18.60 1.34
N GLU A 30 -8.20 -17.97 0.38
CA GLU A 30 -7.63 -17.70 -0.94
C GLU A 30 -6.47 -16.68 -0.86
N VAL A 31 -6.59 -15.65 -0.01
CA VAL A 31 -5.50 -14.71 0.27
C VAL A 31 -4.32 -15.42 0.92
N PHE A 32 -4.55 -16.27 1.92
CA PHE A 32 -3.51 -17.06 2.58
C PHE A 32 -2.88 -18.10 1.65
N ARG A 33 -3.68 -18.79 0.83
CA ARG A 33 -3.15 -19.77 -0.14
C ARG A 33 -2.27 -19.11 -1.20
N ARG A 34 -2.58 -17.88 -1.60
CA ARG A 34 -1.74 -17.08 -2.51
C ARG A 34 -0.46 -16.54 -1.83
N LEU A 35 -0.42 -16.51 -0.50
CA LEU A 35 0.81 -16.24 0.27
C LEU A 35 1.66 -17.50 0.42
N ASP A 36 1.04 -18.69 0.52
CA ASP A 36 1.72 -19.98 0.72
C ASP A 36 2.24 -20.64 -0.57
N GLU A 37 1.67 -20.35 -1.75
CA GLU A 37 2.09 -20.95 -3.03
C GLU A 37 3.47 -20.47 -3.56
N GLY A 38 4.23 -19.72 -2.75
CA GLY A 38 5.69 -19.69 -2.80
C GLY A 38 6.28 -18.32 -3.11
N ASN A 39 6.90 -17.68 -2.10
CA ASN A 39 7.89 -16.57 -2.14
C ASN A 39 7.65 -15.36 -3.07
N ALA A 40 6.58 -15.34 -3.86
CA ALA A 40 6.25 -14.31 -4.82
C ALA A 40 5.12 -13.47 -4.25
N LYS A 41 5.43 -12.21 -3.96
CA LYS A 41 4.44 -11.24 -3.49
C LYS A 41 3.28 -11.16 -4.48
N PRO A 42 2.03 -11.03 -4.00
CA PRO A 42 0.86 -10.99 -4.87
C PRO A 42 1.02 -9.86 -5.89
N LYS A 43 0.82 -10.17 -7.18
CA LYS A 43 0.90 -9.18 -8.26
C LYS A 43 -0.26 -8.19 -8.25
N GLN A 44 -1.38 -8.52 -7.61
CA GLN A 44 -2.53 -7.64 -7.49
C GLN A 44 -3.43 -8.09 -6.34
N GLY A 45 -4.18 -7.15 -5.76
CA GLY A 45 -5.12 -7.42 -4.70
C GLY A 45 -5.96 -6.20 -4.32
N VAL A 46 -6.91 -6.42 -3.41
CA VAL A 46 -7.77 -5.38 -2.86
C VAL A 46 -7.73 -5.48 -1.34
N PHE A 47 -7.47 -4.37 -0.67
CA PHE A 47 -7.70 -4.22 0.75
C PHE A 47 -9.08 -3.60 0.97
N TYR A 48 -9.79 -4.05 1.99
CA TYR A 48 -11.12 -3.58 2.37
C TYR A 48 -11.06 -2.60 3.54
N ASN A 49 -12.19 -1.95 3.83
CA ASN A 49 -12.30 -0.98 4.93
C ASN A 49 -11.87 -1.62 6.26
N GLY A 50 -10.98 -0.93 6.98
CA GLY A 50 -10.53 -1.36 8.32
C GLY A 50 -9.32 -2.29 8.32
N GLN A 51 -8.87 -2.78 7.15
CA GLN A 51 -7.64 -3.57 7.01
C GLN A 51 -6.38 -2.70 7.08
N ILE A 52 -6.31 -1.81 8.08
CA ILE A 52 -5.24 -0.82 8.24
C ILE A 52 -3.90 -1.51 8.45
N TYR A 53 -3.84 -2.47 9.37
CA TYR A 53 -2.60 -3.17 9.70
C TYR A 53 -2.15 -4.14 8.60
N ASP A 54 -3.08 -4.82 7.94
CA ASP A 54 -2.76 -5.74 6.84
C ASP A 54 -2.16 -4.97 5.65
N ALA A 55 -2.78 -3.85 5.27
CA ALA A 55 -2.28 -2.97 4.22
C ALA A 55 -0.92 -2.36 4.58
N TYR A 56 -0.75 -1.91 5.83
CA TYR A 56 0.52 -1.41 6.35
C TYR A 56 1.62 -2.47 6.30
N SER A 57 1.31 -3.70 6.73
CA SER A 57 2.25 -4.82 6.78
C SER A 57 2.70 -5.21 5.37
N PHE A 58 1.77 -5.27 4.42
CA PHE A 58 2.07 -5.52 3.01
C PHE A 58 3.06 -4.49 2.43
N VAL A 59 2.80 -3.19 2.59
CA VAL A 59 3.70 -2.13 2.10
C VAL A 59 5.03 -2.13 2.86
N SER A 60 4.99 -2.35 4.18
CA SER A 60 6.19 -2.51 5.00
C SER A 60 7.08 -3.63 4.47
N ASP A 61 6.50 -4.77 4.09
CA ASP A 61 7.26 -5.91 3.59
C ASP A 61 7.80 -5.67 2.17
N LEU A 62 7.11 -4.87 1.34
CA LEU A 62 7.63 -4.32 0.08
C LEU A 62 8.90 -3.48 0.31
N ILE A 63 8.83 -2.53 1.24
CA ILE A 63 9.97 -1.65 1.57
C ILE A 63 11.16 -2.47 2.10
N LYS A 64 10.93 -3.42 3.01
CA LYS A 64 11.99 -4.30 3.54
C LYS A 64 12.63 -5.20 2.48
N SER A 65 11.93 -5.51 1.39
CA SER A 65 12.50 -6.35 0.33
C SER A 65 13.44 -5.61 -0.61
N ALA A 66 13.42 -4.28 -0.62
CA ALA A 66 14.27 -3.47 -1.49
C ALA A 66 15.76 -3.78 -1.23
N LYS A 67 16.57 -3.76 -2.29
CA LYS A 67 18.00 -4.05 -2.25
C LYS A 67 18.88 -2.94 -2.80
N LYS A 68 18.31 -2.03 -3.58
CA LYS A 68 19.01 -0.92 -4.24
C LYS A 68 18.31 0.40 -4.04
N ARG A 69 17.02 0.50 -4.39
CA ARG A 69 16.29 1.78 -4.43
C ARG A 69 14.81 1.63 -4.14
N ILE A 70 14.24 2.68 -3.56
CA ILE A 70 12.81 2.91 -3.42
C ILE A 70 12.47 4.25 -4.05
N VAL A 71 11.47 4.27 -4.92
CA VAL A 71 10.89 5.51 -5.46
C VAL A 71 9.42 5.54 -5.07
N LEU A 72 9.01 6.55 -4.33
CA LEU A 72 7.62 6.76 -3.97
C LEU A 72 7.06 7.98 -4.69
N ILE A 73 5.95 7.82 -5.40
CA ILE A 73 5.17 8.91 -5.97
C ILE A 73 3.84 8.96 -5.21
N ASP A 74 3.66 9.97 -4.35
CA ASP A 74 2.44 10.18 -3.60
C ASP A 74 2.30 11.67 -3.22
N ASN A 75 1.16 12.27 -3.56
CA ASN A 75 0.89 13.67 -3.31
C ASN A 75 0.40 13.97 -1.88
N TYR A 76 0.27 12.94 -1.04
CA TYR A 76 -0.27 13.06 0.31
C TYR A 76 0.65 12.38 1.34
N VAL A 77 1.87 12.89 1.48
CA VAL A 77 2.90 12.36 2.39
C VAL A 77 3.02 13.19 3.68
N ASP A 78 3.37 12.51 4.76
CA ASP A 78 3.65 13.08 6.08
C ASP A 78 4.77 12.29 6.80
N GLU A 79 5.05 12.60 8.07
CA GLU A 79 6.12 11.96 8.86
C GLU A 79 5.95 10.44 9.02
N THR A 80 4.72 9.93 8.89
CA THR A 80 4.45 8.48 8.99
C THR A 80 5.02 7.74 7.79
N VAL A 81 5.08 8.39 6.63
CA VAL A 81 5.68 7.84 5.41
C VAL A 81 7.20 7.77 5.54
N LEU A 82 7.83 8.79 6.13
CA LEU A 82 9.28 8.79 6.41
C LEU A 82 9.63 7.59 7.33
N THR A 83 8.90 7.47 8.44
CA THR A 83 9.06 6.37 9.41
C THR A 83 8.86 4.99 8.76
N LEU A 84 7.96 4.88 7.79
CA LEU A 84 7.74 3.63 7.07
C LEU A 84 8.92 3.29 6.15
N LEU A 85 9.50 4.28 5.46
CA LEU A 85 10.66 4.13 4.59
C LEU A 85 11.95 3.80 5.34
N ASP A 86 12.06 4.12 6.62
CA ASP A 86 13.18 3.71 7.50
C ASP A 86 13.28 2.19 7.69
N LYS A 87 12.24 1.44 7.33
CA LYS A 87 12.30 -0.03 7.37
C LYS A 87 13.15 -0.63 6.24
N ARG A 88 13.64 0.18 5.30
CA ARG A 88 14.57 -0.26 4.25
C ARG A 88 15.95 -0.60 4.84
N ASP A 89 16.72 -1.42 4.13
CA ASP A 89 18.12 -1.66 4.49
C ASP A 89 18.95 -0.36 4.34
N ASN A 90 19.95 -0.14 5.20
CA ASN A 90 20.75 1.11 5.23
C ASN A 90 21.42 1.51 3.89
N ASN A 91 21.63 0.54 2.99
CA ASN A 91 22.26 0.76 1.68
C ASN A 91 21.25 1.03 0.56
N VAL A 92 19.96 1.05 0.88
CA VAL A 92 18.87 1.30 -0.08
C VAL A 92 18.57 2.80 -0.12
N SER A 93 18.68 3.41 -1.30
CA SER A 93 18.28 4.79 -1.50
C SER A 93 16.76 4.93 -1.48
N ALA A 94 16.24 6.08 -1.02
CA ALA A 94 14.83 6.37 -1.03
C ALA A 94 14.58 7.80 -1.50
N ILE A 95 13.68 7.95 -2.46
CA ILE A 95 13.22 9.25 -2.96
C ILE A 95 11.69 9.30 -2.96
N ILE A 96 11.14 10.44 -2.54
CA ILE A 96 9.71 10.75 -2.58
C ILE A 96 9.47 11.88 -3.58
N TYR A 97 8.57 11.64 -4.53
CA TYR A 97 8.00 12.64 -5.42
C TYR A 97 6.60 13.01 -4.93
N THR A 98 6.41 14.28 -4.62
CA THR A 98 5.13 14.84 -4.17
C THR A 98 4.80 16.16 -4.87
N GLN A 99 3.53 16.50 -5.03
CA GLN A 99 3.13 17.75 -5.70
C GLN A 99 3.67 19.02 -5.02
N GLN A 100 3.78 18.99 -3.70
CA GLN A 100 4.22 20.14 -2.89
C GLN A 100 4.90 19.67 -1.60
N ILE A 101 5.91 20.42 -1.17
CA ILE A 101 6.57 20.23 0.12
C ILE A 101 6.09 21.36 1.03
N SER A 102 5.27 21.03 2.02
CA SER A 102 4.82 22.01 3.00
C SER A 102 5.96 22.40 3.93
N ARG A 103 5.88 23.60 4.55
CA ARG A 103 6.87 24.02 5.55
C ARG A 103 6.98 23.04 6.72
N GLN A 104 5.86 22.47 7.16
CA GLN A 104 5.85 21.49 8.25
C GLN A 104 6.59 20.22 7.81
N PHE A 105 6.23 19.68 6.65
CA PHE A 105 6.87 18.47 6.13
C PHE A 105 8.38 18.67 5.85
N GLN A 106 8.80 19.85 5.40
CA GLN A 106 10.21 20.18 5.28
C GLN A 106 10.95 20.09 6.62
N LEU A 107 10.35 20.58 7.72
CA LEU A 107 10.94 20.45 9.05
C LEU A 107 11.03 18.98 9.47
N ASP A 108 10.02 18.18 9.15
CA ASP A 108 10.02 16.75 9.45
C ASP A 108 11.12 16.02 8.68
N ILE A 109 11.32 16.35 7.39
CA ILE A 109 12.42 15.85 6.55
C ILE A 109 13.78 16.24 7.13
N ASP A 110 13.98 17.53 7.46
CA ASP A 110 15.25 18.03 7.98
C ASP A 110 15.61 17.36 9.32
N ARG A 111 14.62 17.17 10.20
CA ARG A 111 14.79 16.48 11.49
C ARG A 111 15.09 15.01 11.31
N HIS A 112 14.35 14.34 10.43
CA HIS A 112 14.54 12.93 10.11
C HIS A 112 15.95 12.67 9.56
N ASN A 113 16.33 13.40 8.50
CA ASN A 113 17.61 13.20 7.81
C ASN A 113 18.84 13.60 8.65
N ALA A 114 18.65 14.34 9.75
CA ALA A 114 19.71 14.62 10.72
C ALA A 114 20.08 13.41 11.61
N GLN A 115 19.20 12.40 11.71
CA GLN A 115 19.37 11.26 12.61
C GLN A 115 19.30 9.90 11.89
N TYR A 116 18.50 9.79 10.84
CA TYR A 116 18.23 8.55 10.10
C TYR A 116 18.82 8.58 8.68
N ALA A 117 18.77 7.45 8.00
CA ALA A 117 19.24 7.35 6.62
C ALA A 117 18.46 8.35 5.73
N PRO A 118 19.14 9.23 4.99
CA PRO A 118 18.48 10.32 4.29
C PRO A 118 17.46 9.81 3.27
N ILE A 119 16.33 10.51 3.21
CA ILE A 119 15.29 10.35 2.20
C ILE A 119 15.25 11.64 1.41
N ASP A 120 15.45 11.54 0.09
CA ASP A 120 15.34 12.67 -0.82
C ASP A 120 13.86 12.95 -1.10
N VAL A 121 13.48 14.23 -1.18
CA VAL A 121 12.11 14.63 -1.46
C VAL A 121 12.11 15.71 -2.52
N GLU A 122 11.44 15.44 -3.63
CA GLU A 122 11.38 16.31 -4.79
C GLU A 122 9.93 16.64 -5.18
N THR A 123 9.74 17.81 -5.79
CA THR A 123 8.43 18.21 -6.27
C THR A 123 8.15 17.67 -7.66
N PHE A 124 7.05 16.96 -7.84
CA PHE A 124 6.58 16.47 -9.14
C PHE A 124 5.07 16.62 -9.26
N ARG A 125 4.59 17.21 -10.36
CA ARG A 125 3.19 17.69 -10.46
C ARG A 125 2.34 16.98 -11.51
N LEU A 126 2.92 16.12 -12.34
CA LEU A 126 2.21 15.54 -13.47
C LEU A 126 1.49 14.23 -13.17
N SER A 127 1.78 13.58 -12.03
CA SER A 127 1.09 12.34 -11.65
C SER A 127 0.00 12.58 -10.62
N HIS A 128 -1.20 12.11 -10.96
CA HIS A 128 -2.30 11.93 -10.01
C HIS A 128 -2.27 10.55 -9.35
N ASP A 129 -1.68 9.56 -10.03
CA ASP A 129 -1.58 8.19 -9.56
C ASP A 129 -0.41 8.03 -8.61
N ARG A 130 -0.50 6.99 -7.77
CA ARG A 130 0.49 6.70 -6.74
C ARG A 130 1.24 5.43 -7.09
N PHE A 131 2.56 5.56 -7.11
CA PHE A 131 3.45 4.48 -7.48
C PHE A 131 4.47 4.25 -6.37
N LEU A 132 4.73 2.99 -6.08
CA LEU A 132 5.82 2.55 -5.22
C LEU A 132 6.72 1.65 -6.05
N CYS A 133 7.91 2.13 -6.39
CA CYS A 133 8.93 1.33 -7.05
C CYS A 133 9.84 0.70 -5.99
N ILE A 134 10.03 -0.61 -6.11
CA ILE A 134 10.96 -1.39 -5.29
C ILE A 134 11.98 -2.01 -6.25
N ASP A 135 13.19 -1.47 -6.26
CA ASP A 135 14.26 -1.84 -7.19
C ASP A 135 13.86 -1.72 -8.67
N ASP A 136 13.44 -2.83 -9.28
CA ASP A 136 13.04 -2.97 -10.68
C ASP A 136 11.53 -3.25 -10.83
N ASP A 137 10.81 -3.38 -9.71
CA ASP A 137 9.37 -3.60 -9.67
C ASP A 137 8.60 -2.29 -9.46
N VAL A 138 7.51 -2.09 -10.21
CA VAL A 138 6.60 -0.95 -10.02
C VAL A 138 5.27 -1.44 -9.48
N TYR A 139 4.81 -0.86 -8.37
CA TYR A 139 3.49 -1.09 -7.80
C TYR A 139 2.64 0.16 -7.93
N HIS A 140 1.46 0.03 -8.53
CA HIS A 140 0.40 1.03 -8.45
C HIS A 140 -0.42 0.79 -7.17
N ILE A 141 -0.61 1.85 -6.38
CA ILE A 141 -1.34 1.80 -5.11
C ILE A 141 -2.53 2.76 -5.19
N GLY A 142 -3.75 2.24 -5.08
CA GLY A 142 -4.98 3.03 -5.18
C GLY A 142 -5.27 3.95 -3.99
N ALA A 143 -4.38 4.01 -3.00
CA ALA A 143 -4.50 4.82 -1.80
C ALA A 143 -3.16 5.47 -1.45
N SER A 144 -3.23 6.59 -0.71
CA SER A 144 -2.01 7.19 -0.16
C SER A 144 -1.38 6.28 0.90
N ILE A 145 -0.05 6.27 0.96
CA ILE A 145 0.72 5.45 1.90
C ILE A 145 0.36 5.79 3.36
N LYS A 146 0.06 7.06 3.67
CA LYS A 146 -0.39 7.45 5.04
C LYS A 146 -1.82 7.02 5.38
N ASP A 147 -2.61 6.58 4.39
CA ASP A 147 -4.03 6.28 4.51
C ASP A 147 -4.37 4.80 4.23
N LEU A 148 -3.37 3.93 4.17
CA LEU A 148 -3.51 2.50 3.89
C LEU A 148 -4.59 1.85 4.78
N GLY A 149 -5.54 1.16 4.14
CA GLY A 149 -6.59 0.37 4.78
C GLY A 149 -7.69 1.16 5.50
N LYS A 150 -7.65 2.52 5.50
CA LYS A 150 -8.75 3.35 6.03
C LYS A 150 -10.03 3.20 5.19
N LYS A 151 -9.84 3.05 3.87
CA LYS A 151 -10.89 2.76 2.88
C LYS A 151 -10.40 1.65 1.96
N TRP A 152 -11.33 0.98 1.28
CA TRP A 152 -11.00 -0.01 0.27
C TRP A 152 -10.12 0.58 -0.84
N PHE A 153 -9.09 -0.17 -1.25
CA PHE A 153 -8.21 0.22 -2.35
C PHE A 153 -7.61 -1.00 -3.03
N GLY A 154 -7.35 -0.88 -4.32
CA GLY A 154 -6.63 -1.89 -5.09
C GLY A 154 -5.13 -1.59 -5.15
N PHE A 155 -4.31 -2.63 -5.32
CA PHE A 155 -2.92 -2.50 -5.71
C PHE A 155 -2.60 -3.46 -6.85
N SER A 156 -1.61 -3.10 -7.67
CA SER A 156 -1.14 -3.95 -8.77
C SER A 156 0.34 -3.71 -9.07
N LYS A 157 1.12 -4.78 -9.12
CA LYS A 157 2.46 -4.82 -9.71
C LYS A 157 2.35 -4.73 -11.22
N MET A 158 3.00 -3.73 -11.80
CA MET A 158 3.02 -3.48 -13.23
C MET A 158 4.15 -4.30 -13.88
N GLU A 159 3.85 -4.97 -14.98
CA GLU A 159 4.85 -5.76 -15.74
C GLU A 159 5.42 -5.01 -16.94
N ILE A 160 4.74 -3.96 -17.40
CA ILE A 160 5.05 -3.24 -18.65
C ILE A 160 5.86 -1.97 -18.39
N LEU A 161 5.93 -1.51 -17.14
CA LEU A 161 6.53 -0.24 -16.77
C LEU A 161 7.74 -0.49 -15.87
N THR A 162 8.90 0.00 -16.30
CA THR A 162 10.12 -0.02 -15.46
C THR A 162 10.20 1.25 -14.60
N PRO A 163 10.87 1.19 -13.44
CA PRO A 163 11.11 2.39 -12.64
C PRO A 163 11.89 3.47 -13.39
N ASP A 164 12.82 3.07 -14.27
CA ASP A 164 13.60 4.02 -15.06
C ASP A 164 12.74 4.75 -16.10
N GLU A 165 11.81 4.07 -16.78
CA GLU A 165 10.85 4.73 -17.68
C GLU A 165 9.91 5.67 -16.92
N LEU A 166 9.50 5.30 -15.70
CA LEU A 166 8.68 6.15 -14.84
C LEU A 166 9.45 7.41 -14.45
N VAL A 167 10.70 7.26 -14.00
CA VAL A 167 11.57 8.38 -13.60
C VAL A 167 11.98 9.23 -14.80
N GLU A 168 12.21 8.65 -15.99
CA GLU A 168 12.44 9.43 -17.21
C GLU A 168 11.26 10.32 -17.56
N ARG A 169 10.02 9.83 -17.36
CA ARG A 169 8.82 10.66 -17.59
C ARG A 169 8.67 11.77 -16.54
N ILE A 170 9.22 11.57 -15.35
CA ILE A 170 9.30 12.61 -14.31
C ILE A 170 10.31 13.69 -14.71
N ASN A 171 11.47 13.29 -15.21
CA ASN A 171 12.63 14.17 -15.48
C ASN A 171 12.66 14.83 -16.87
N ARG A 172 11.71 14.53 -17.76
CA ARG A 172 11.64 15.11 -19.12
C ARG A 172 10.95 16.49 -19.18
N GLU A 173 10.73 17.12 -18.03
CA GLU A 173 10.34 18.53 -17.88
C GLU A 173 11.43 19.34 -17.19
#